data_AF-B9XM97-F1
#
_entry.id   AF-B9XM97-F1
#
_cell.length_a   1.000
_cell.length_b   1.000
_cell.length_c   1.000
_cell.angle_alpha   90.00
_cell.angle_beta   90.00
_cell.angle_gamma   90.00
#
_symmetry.space_group_name_H-M   'P 1'
#
loop_
_entity.id
_entity.type
_entity.pdbx_description
1 polymer ?
#
loop_
_entity_poly.entity_id
_entity_poly.type
_entity_poly.pdbx_seq_one_letter_code
_entity_poly.pdbx_strand_id
1 'polypeptide(L)'
;MNDLEKLFLSELRDIYDGEQKLVEALPTMAESAESADLKSSFSKHLEETKGHVNRLEQVFRAIGQEPSRKPCTGLEGIIDEGELLSVEFKGNTALDAGLISTGQKAEHYEITTYGTLCTWAKELGNERVLALLKMNLSEEKEADEKLSEIAKNLCNLEAISHDTEKKGETVASVEKVVTAGV
;
A
#
# COMPACT_ATOMS: atom_id res chain seq x y z
N MET A 1 17.59 11.25 27.23
CA MET A 1 17.11 10.09 26.48
C MET A 1 18.02 8.91 26.71
N ASN A 2 17.49 7.80 27.20
CA ASN A 2 18.14 6.48 27.20
C ASN A 2 18.25 5.94 25.76
N ASP A 3 18.95 4.83 25.56
CA ASP A 3 19.24 4.32 24.21
C ASP A 3 17.98 3.82 23.47
N LEU A 4 16.98 3.29 24.19
CA LEU A 4 15.69 2.94 23.60
C LEU A 4 14.89 4.18 23.17
N GLU A 5 14.91 5.26 23.97
CA GLU A 5 14.26 6.53 23.59
C GLU A 5 14.93 7.16 22.35
N LYS A 6 16.25 7.05 22.22
CA LYS A 6 16.98 7.51 21.02
C LYS A 6 16.58 6.70 19.79
N LEU A 7 16.52 5.37 19.93
CA LEU A 7 16.12 4.49 18.84
C LEU A 7 14.66 4.71 18.44
N PHE A 8 13.76 4.83 19.42
CA PHE A 8 12.36 5.20 19.19
C PHE A 8 12.24 6.51 18.41
N LEU A 9 12.96 7.56 18.83
CA LEU A 9 12.95 8.84 18.13
C LEU A 9 13.52 8.74 16.70
N SER A 10 14.56 7.92 16.50
CA SER A 10 15.14 7.69 15.17
C SER A 10 14.11 7.05 14.23
N GLU A 11 13.45 5.97 14.66
CA GLU A 11 12.43 5.29 13.86
C GLU A 11 11.17 6.14 13.68
N LEU A 12 10.77 6.92 14.68
CA LEU A 12 9.66 7.88 14.55
C LEU A 12 9.93 8.94 13.47
N ARG A 13 11.17 9.44 13.38
CA ARG A 13 11.59 10.38 12.32
C ARG A 13 11.65 9.74 10.94
N ASP A 14 11.97 8.46 10.89
CA ASP A 14 12.04 7.66 9.67
C ASP A 14 10.63 7.44 9.11
N ILE A 15 9.73 6.84 9.88
CA ILE A 15 8.35 6.63 9.43
C ILE A 15 7.62 7.93 9.13
N TYR A 16 7.91 9.02 9.86
CA TYR A 16 7.35 10.34 9.56
C TYR A 16 7.80 10.90 8.19
N ASP A 17 9.02 10.60 7.76
CA ASP A 17 9.45 10.92 6.40
C ASP A 17 8.75 10.03 5.36
N GLY A 18 8.64 8.73 5.66
CA GLY A 18 7.95 7.76 4.81
C GLY A 18 6.50 8.14 4.52
N GLU A 19 5.73 8.45 5.56
CA GLU A 19 4.33 8.88 5.47
C GLU A 19 4.16 10.17 4.65
N GLN A 20 5.08 11.11 4.80
CA GLN A 20 5.08 12.35 4.00
C GLN A 20 5.35 12.07 2.52
N LYS A 21 6.25 11.15 2.21
CA LYS A 21 6.50 10.70 0.83
C LYS A 21 5.30 9.95 0.25
N LEU A 22 4.62 9.12 1.05
CA LEU A 22 3.39 8.44 0.63
C LEU A 22 2.27 9.44 0.31
N VAL A 23 2.11 10.51 1.10
CA VAL A 23 1.16 11.60 0.78
C VAL A 23 1.44 12.21 -0.61
N GLU A 24 2.71 12.32 -1.00
CA GLU A 24 3.11 12.85 -2.31
C GLU A 24 2.92 11.82 -3.44
N ALA A 25 3.16 10.53 -3.19
CA ALA A 25 3.13 9.47 -4.20
C ALA A 25 1.73 8.91 -4.49
N LEU A 26 0.87 8.78 -3.47
CA LEU A 26 -0.44 8.14 -3.59
C LEU A 26 -1.38 8.76 -4.65
N PRO A 27 -1.41 10.09 -4.88
CA PRO A 27 -2.16 10.68 -5.99
C PRO A 27 -1.75 10.10 -7.35
N THR A 28 -0.44 10.00 -7.60
CA THR A 28 0.10 9.44 -8.86
C THR A 28 -0.21 7.95 -8.99
N MET A 29 -0.15 7.19 -7.89
CA MET A 29 -0.52 5.77 -7.87
C MET A 29 -2.01 5.57 -8.19
N ALA A 30 -2.88 6.40 -7.60
CA ALA A 30 -4.32 6.38 -7.89
C ALA A 30 -4.63 6.77 -9.35
N GLU A 31 -3.87 7.69 -9.93
CA GLU A 31 -4.00 8.04 -11.35
C GLU A 31 -3.54 6.93 -12.30
N SER A 32 -2.53 6.17 -11.89
CA SER A 32 -1.94 5.08 -12.68
C SER A 32 -2.77 3.79 -12.65
N ALA A 33 -3.50 3.54 -11.57
CA ALA A 33 -4.39 2.39 -11.44
C ALA A 33 -5.52 2.39 -12.50
N GLU A 34 -5.77 1.24 -13.13
CA GLU A 34 -6.80 1.08 -14.16
C GLU A 34 -8.16 0.66 -13.58
N SER A 35 -8.18 -0.15 -12.52
CA SER A 35 -9.42 -0.53 -11.85
C SER A 35 -9.92 0.57 -10.92
N ALA A 36 -11.25 0.78 -10.95
CA ALA A 36 -11.91 1.75 -10.08
C ALA A 36 -11.72 1.43 -8.59
N ASP A 37 -11.70 0.14 -8.23
CA ASP A 37 -11.51 -0.32 -6.86
C ASP A 37 -10.10 0.02 -6.34
N LEU A 38 -9.05 -0.24 -7.12
CA LEU A 38 -7.68 0.08 -6.72
C LEU A 38 -7.46 1.59 -6.63
N LYS A 39 -7.97 2.35 -7.61
CA LYS A 39 -7.94 3.81 -7.58
C LYS A 39 -8.62 4.39 -6.33
N SER A 40 -9.79 3.85 -5.98
CA SER A 40 -10.49 4.25 -4.75
C SER A 40 -9.72 3.86 -3.50
N SER A 41 -9.06 2.70 -3.51
CA SER A 41 -8.24 2.23 -2.38
C SER A 41 -7.08 3.19 -2.11
N PHE A 42 -6.30 3.55 -3.14
CA PHE A 42 -5.20 4.52 -2.99
C PHE A 42 -5.69 5.92 -2.60
N SER A 43 -6.82 6.36 -3.14
CA SER A 43 -7.40 7.67 -2.78
C SER A 43 -7.87 7.71 -1.32
N LYS A 44 -8.45 6.60 -0.83
CA LYS A 44 -8.83 6.46 0.58
C LYS A 44 -7.60 6.43 1.47
N HIS A 45 -6.61 5.62 1.11
CA HIS A 45 -5.39 5.48 1.88
C HIS A 45 -4.66 6.82 2.00
N LEU A 46 -4.62 7.65 0.95
CA LEU A 46 -4.09 9.02 1.04
C LEU A 46 -4.70 9.87 2.17
N GLU A 47 -6.02 9.76 2.39
CA GLU A 47 -6.67 10.49 3.48
C GLU A 47 -6.31 9.90 4.85
N GLU A 48 -6.11 8.58 4.94
CA GLU A 48 -5.62 7.88 6.13
C GLU A 48 -4.17 8.30 6.45
N THR A 49 -3.26 8.23 5.48
CA THR A 49 -1.85 8.67 5.55
C THR A 49 -1.72 10.13 6.02
N LYS A 50 -2.56 11.05 5.53
CA LYS A 50 -2.59 12.44 6.05
C LYS A 50 -2.97 12.49 7.53
N GLY A 51 -3.89 11.63 7.95
CA GLY A 51 -4.23 11.40 9.35
C GLY A 51 -3.05 10.83 10.15
N HIS A 52 -2.30 9.89 9.57
CA HIS A 52 -1.12 9.27 10.19
C HIS A 52 -0.04 10.32 10.47
N VAL A 53 0.27 11.17 9.49
CA VAL A 53 1.18 12.32 9.64
C VAL A 53 0.76 13.19 10.82
N ASN A 54 -0.53 13.54 10.94
CA ASN A 54 -1.03 14.33 12.06
C ASN A 54 -0.84 13.62 13.41
N ARG A 55 -1.15 12.31 13.48
CA ARG A 55 -0.96 11.53 14.71
C ARG A 55 0.51 11.41 15.09
N LEU A 56 1.42 11.26 14.12
CA LEU A 56 2.86 11.27 14.34
C LEU A 56 3.35 12.61 14.91
N GLU A 57 2.85 13.74 14.41
CA GLU A 57 3.14 15.04 15.03
C GLU A 57 2.64 15.15 16.47
N GLN A 58 1.48 14.55 16.78
CA GLN A 58 1.00 14.46 18.17
C GLN A 58 1.93 13.58 19.02
N VAL A 59 2.48 12.49 18.46
CA VAL A 59 3.47 11.64 19.12
C VAL A 59 4.74 12.43 19.42
N PHE A 60 5.30 13.17 18.45
CA PHE A 60 6.45 14.06 18.65
C PHE A 60 6.21 15.03 19.83
N ARG A 61 5.08 15.74 19.81
CA ARG A 61 4.71 16.67 20.89
C ARG A 61 4.58 15.96 22.25
N ALA A 62 4.01 14.75 22.27
CA ALA A 62 3.82 13.97 23.50
C ALA A 62 5.14 13.50 24.13
N ILE A 63 6.22 13.35 23.35
CA ILE A 63 7.57 13.04 23.83
C ILE A 63 8.45 14.28 24.00
N GLY A 64 7.88 15.49 23.89
CA GLY A 64 8.61 16.75 24.02
C GLY A 64 9.65 16.96 22.91
N GLN A 65 9.36 16.52 21.69
CA GLN A 65 10.21 16.69 20.51
C GLN A 65 9.45 17.46 19.42
N GLU A 66 10.18 18.20 18.60
CA GLU A 66 9.62 18.78 17.38
C GLU A 66 9.60 17.76 16.24
N PRO A 67 8.54 17.74 15.40
CA PRO A 67 8.52 16.92 14.20
C PRO A 67 9.74 17.20 13.33
N SER A 68 10.43 16.13 12.95
CA SER A 68 11.64 16.22 12.14
C SER A 68 11.75 14.96 11.29
N ARG A 69 12.26 15.11 10.07
CA ARG A 69 12.39 14.01 9.11
C ARG A 69 13.80 13.44 9.16
N LYS A 70 13.89 12.11 9.13
CA LYS A 70 15.09 11.35 8.77
C LYS A 70 14.74 10.63 7.47
N PRO A 71 15.55 10.71 6.40
CA PRO A 71 15.22 10.07 5.13
C PRO A 71 14.88 8.58 5.31
N CYS A 72 13.64 8.22 5.00
CA CYS A 72 13.18 6.83 4.99
C CYS A 72 13.53 6.19 3.65
N THR A 73 14.74 5.63 3.56
CA THR A 73 15.21 4.99 2.33
C THR A 73 14.44 3.70 2.01
N GLY A 74 13.83 3.08 3.03
CA GLY A 74 13.03 1.86 2.87
C GLY A 74 11.77 2.11 2.06
N LEU A 75 10.90 3.03 2.52
CA LEU A 75 9.69 3.39 1.79
C LEU A 75 10.00 4.12 0.48
N GLU A 76 11.04 4.95 0.43
CA GLU A 76 11.45 5.61 -0.82
C GLU A 76 11.73 4.59 -1.94
N GLY A 77 12.47 3.53 -1.65
CA GLY A 77 12.71 2.47 -2.64
C GLY A 77 11.44 1.74 -3.06
N ILE A 78 10.48 1.52 -2.15
CA ILE A 78 9.20 0.86 -2.48
C ILE A 78 8.33 1.78 -3.36
N ILE A 79 8.34 3.09 -3.09
CA ILE A 79 7.63 4.09 -3.89
C ILE A 79 8.24 4.13 -5.30
N ASP A 80 9.57 4.18 -5.41
CA ASP A 80 10.27 4.15 -6.69
C ASP A 80 9.93 2.89 -7.50
N GLU A 81 9.82 1.72 -6.85
CA GLU A 81 9.36 0.49 -7.50
C GLU A 81 7.94 0.63 -8.08
N GLY A 82 7.01 1.24 -7.34
CA GLY A 82 5.63 1.46 -7.79
C GLY A 82 5.53 2.47 -8.94
N GLU A 83 6.31 3.55 -8.88
CA GLU A 83 6.41 4.53 -9.96
C GLU A 83 7.00 3.93 -11.24
N LEU A 84 8.04 3.10 -11.11
CA LEU A 84 8.63 2.40 -12.25
C LEU A 84 7.62 1.46 -12.91
N LEU A 85 6.89 0.66 -12.12
CA LEU A 85 5.83 -0.22 -12.64
C LEU A 85 4.74 0.57 -13.37
N SER A 86 4.35 1.73 -12.84
CA SER A 86 3.35 2.62 -13.46
C SER A 86 3.76 3.08 -14.87
N VAL A 87 5.07 3.20 -15.13
CA VAL A 87 5.61 3.56 -16.44
C VAL A 87 5.80 2.33 -17.33
N GLU A 88 6.43 1.27 -16.82
CA GLU A 88 6.82 0.08 -17.60
C GLU A 88 5.61 -0.75 -18.05
N PHE A 89 4.56 -0.82 -17.22
CA PHE A 89 3.37 -1.64 -17.47
C PHE A 89 2.16 -0.81 -17.91
N LYS A 90 2.33 0.45 -18.30
CA LYS A 90 1.21 1.31 -18.72
C LYS A 90 0.39 0.68 -19.86
N GLY A 91 -0.92 0.49 -19.63
CA GLY A 91 -1.84 -0.13 -20.59
C GLY A 91 -1.74 -1.66 -20.66
N ASN A 92 -0.97 -2.29 -19.76
CA ASN A 92 -0.85 -3.73 -19.62
C ASN A 92 -1.84 -4.23 -18.54
N THR A 93 -2.50 -5.36 -18.78
CA THR A 93 -3.44 -5.95 -17.80
C THR A 93 -2.78 -6.31 -16.47
N ALA A 94 -1.47 -6.53 -16.47
CA ALA A 94 -0.70 -6.82 -15.25
C ALA A 94 -0.36 -5.57 -14.40
N LEU A 95 -0.67 -4.35 -14.85
CA LEU A 95 -0.31 -3.11 -14.15
C LEU A 95 -0.88 -3.08 -12.73
N ASP A 96 -2.19 -3.25 -12.58
CA ASP A 96 -2.85 -3.19 -11.28
C ASP A 96 -2.34 -4.27 -10.31
N ALA A 97 -2.01 -5.46 -10.81
CA ALA A 97 -1.39 -6.51 -9.99
C ALA A 97 0.00 -6.09 -9.48
N GLY A 98 0.78 -5.40 -10.32
CA GLY A 98 2.05 -4.79 -9.93
C GLY A 98 1.88 -3.70 -8.87
N LEU A 99 0.96 -2.76 -9.09
CA LEU A 99 0.67 -1.66 -8.16
C LEU A 99 0.16 -2.16 -6.81
N ILE A 100 -0.69 -3.19 -6.80
CA ILE A 100 -1.12 -3.85 -5.56
C ILE A 100 0.08 -4.46 -4.85
N SER A 101 0.95 -5.16 -5.57
CA SER A 101 2.15 -5.76 -4.96
C SER A 101 3.04 -4.72 -4.29
N THR A 102 3.26 -3.56 -4.92
CA THR A 102 4.06 -2.48 -4.31
C THR A 102 3.33 -1.78 -3.18
N GLY A 103 2.01 -1.59 -3.29
CA GLY A 103 1.17 -1.11 -2.19
C GLY A 103 1.33 -2.00 -0.96
N GLN A 104 1.14 -3.31 -1.09
CA GLN A 104 1.29 -4.26 0.02
C GLN A 104 2.72 -4.28 0.60
N LYS A 105 3.76 -4.09 -0.22
CA LYS A 105 5.13 -3.94 0.30
C LYS A 105 5.24 -2.71 1.23
N ALA A 106 4.64 -1.59 0.85
CA ALA A 106 4.59 -0.39 1.68
C ALA A 106 3.83 -0.66 2.98
N GLU A 107 2.62 -1.21 2.91
CA GLU A 107 1.82 -1.55 4.10
C GLU A 107 2.59 -2.47 5.06
N HIS A 108 3.25 -3.51 4.56
CA HIS A 108 4.03 -4.43 5.39
C HIS A 108 5.24 -3.77 6.05
N TYR A 109 5.88 -2.81 5.37
CA TYR A 109 6.95 -2.00 5.95
C TYR A 109 6.40 -1.16 7.12
N GLU A 110 5.25 -0.51 6.93
CA GLU A 110 4.61 0.34 7.93
C GLU A 110 4.07 -0.47 9.12
N ILE A 111 3.40 -1.59 8.88
CA ILE A 111 2.93 -2.53 9.91
C ILE A 111 4.08 -3.00 10.80
N THR A 112 5.23 -3.32 10.19
CA THR A 112 6.43 -3.74 10.93
C THR A 112 6.97 -2.60 11.78
N THR A 113 7.04 -1.39 11.21
CA THR A 113 7.56 -0.20 11.89
C THR A 113 6.65 0.24 13.04
N TYR A 114 5.35 0.39 12.79
CA TYR A 114 4.37 0.75 13.80
C TYR A 114 4.21 -0.31 14.88
N GLY A 115 4.26 -1.60 14.54
CA GLY A 115 4.26 -2.69 15.53
C GLY A 115 5.46 -2.60 16.50
N THR A 116 6.63 -2.25 15.95
CA THR A 116 7.86 -2.04 16.73
C THR A 116 7.76 -0.79 17.60
N LEU A 117 7.33 0.35 17.04
CA LEU A 117 7.14 1.60 17.79
C LEU A 117 6.09 1.45 18.90
N CYS A 118 4.99 0.71 18.66
CA CYS A 118 4.01 0.38 19.70
C CYS A 118 4.66 -0.39 20.86
N THR A 119 5.47 -1.41 20.54
CA THR A 119 6.16 -2.20 21.56
C THR A 119 7.06 -1.31 22.42
N TRP A 120 7.87 -0.46 21.80
CA TRP A 120 8.77 0.43 22.54
C TRP A 120 8.02 1.53 23.30
N ALA A 121 6.95 2.10 22.76
CA ALA A 121 6.12 3.08 23.46
C ALA A 121 5.55 2.49 24.77
N LYS A 122 5.17 1.21 24.75
CA LYS A 122 4.73 0.48 25.93
C LYS A 122 5.86 0.29 26.94
N GLU A 123 7.03 -0.15 26.50
CA GLU A 123 8.21 -0.33 27.38
C GLU A 123 8.69 0.98 28.01
N LEU A 124 8.53 2.10 27.30
CA LEU A 124 8.81 3.45 27.79
C LEU A 124 7.69 4.03 28.69
N GLY A 125 6.60 3.28 28.91
CA GLY A 125 5.47 3.69 29.75
C GLY A 125 4.64 4.83 29.18
N ASN A 126 4.67 5.05 27.86
CA ASN A 126 3.98 6.16 27.20
C ASN A 126 2.66 5.72 26.57
N GLU A 127 1.65 5.48 27.42
CA GLU A 127 0.33 4.98 27.02
C GLU A 127 -0.37 5.86 25.98
N ARG A 128 -0.20 7.19 26.05
CA ARG A 128 -0.77 8.10 25.05
C ARG A 128 -0.15 7.90 23.67
N VAL A 129 1.18 7.79 23.61
CA VAL A 129 1.90 7.53 22.36
C VAL A 129 1.54 6.15 21.81
N LEU A 130 1.46 5.13 22.68
CA LEU A 130 1.02 3.80 22.29
C LEU A 130 -0.37 3.81 21.64
N ALA A 131 -1.33 4.54 22.22
CA ALA A 131 -2.67 4.63 21.67
C ALA A 131 -2.68 5.26 20.26
N LEU A 132 -1.93 6.35 20.06
CA LEU A 132 -1.83 7.01 18.75
C LEU A 132 -1.20 6.10 17.69
N LEU A 133 -0.08 5.44 18.01
CA LEU A 133 0.61 4.54 17.08
C LEU A 133 -0.22 3.29 16.74
N LYS A 134 -1.03 2.80 17.68
CA LYS A 134 -1.97 1.69 17.43
C LYS A 134 -3.06 2.05 16.44
N MET A 135 -3.45 3.33 16.35
CA MET A 135 -4.44 3.76 15.36
C MET A 135 -3.85 3.64 13.95
N ASN A 136 -2.66 4.18 13.70
CA ASN A 136 -1.97 4.02 12.41
C ASN A 136 -1.78 2.52 12.10
N LEU A 137 -1.25 1.74 13.05
CA LEU A 137 -1.09 0.29 12.88
C LEU A 137 -2.37 -0.46 12.50
N SER A 138 -3.53 -0.03 13.00
CA SER A 138 -4.81 -0.64 12.64
C SER A 138 -5.20 -0.28 11.22
N GLU A 139 -5.07 1.00 10.87
CA GLU A 139 -5.39 1.54 9.54
C GLU A 139 -4.50 0.88 8.46
N GLU A 140 -3.19 0.69 8.69
CA GLU A 140 -2.32 -0.02 7.72
C GLU A 140 -2.71 -1.49 7.51
N LYS A 141 -3.12 -2.17 8.59
CA LYS A 141 -3.58 -3.56 8.47
C LYS A 141 -4.85 -3.66 7.66
N GLU A 142 -5.78 -2.73 7.87
CA GLU A 142 -7.03 -2.66 7.11
C GLU A 142 -6.76 -2.31 5.63
N ALA A 143 -5.76 -1.45 5.35
CA ALA A 143 -5.33 -1.13 4.00
C ALA A 143 -4.71 -2.35 3.28
N ASP A 144 -3.80 -3.10 3.92
CA ASP A 144 -3.25 -4.34 3.35
C ASP A 144 -4.32 -5.41 3.11
N GLU A 145 -5.26 -5.59 4.06
CA GLU A 145 -6.40 -6.50 3.89
C GLU A 145 -7.24 -6.08 2.68
N LYS A 146 -7.49 -4.78 2.50
CA LYS A 146 -8.22 -4.26 1.34
C LYS A 146 -7.49 -4.53 0.03
N LEU A 147 -6.18 -4.32 -0.03
CA LEU A 147 -5.37 -4.64 -1.21
C LEU A 147 -5.40 -6.13 -1.53
N SER A 148 -5.33 -6.99 -0.51
CA SER A 148 -5.48 -8.45 -0.65
C SER A 148 -6.83 -8.87 -1.21
N GLU A 149 -7.92 -8.20 -0.84
CA GLU A 149 -9.24 -8.44 -1.42
C GLU A 149 -9.30 -8.05 -2.90
N ILE A 150 -8.76 -6.87 -3.24
CA ILE A 150 -8.72 -6.38 -4.62
C ILE A 150 -7.89 -7.33 -5.50
N ALA A 151 -6.72 -7.78 -5.01
CA ALA A 151 -5.87 -8.74 -5.71
C ALA A 151 -6.64 -10.02 -6.08
N LYS A 152 -7.35 -10.62 -5.12
CA LYS A 152 -8.15 -11.82 -5.35
C LYS A 152 -9.22 -11.61 -6.42
N ASN A 153 -9.88 -10.45 -6.39
CA ASN A 153 -10.92 -10.13 -7.36
C ASN A 153 -10.36 -9.93 -8.77
N LEU A 154 -9.21 -9.27 -8.92
CA LEU A 154 -8.54 -9.11 -10.21
C LEU A 154 -8.10 -10.45 -10.79
N CYS A 155 -7.46 -11.32 -10.01
CA CYS A 155 -7.07 -12.66 -10.47
C CYS A 155 -8.27 -13.50 -10.92
N ASN A 156 -9.41 -13.38 -10.23
CA ASN A 156 -10.63 -14.08 -10.63
C ASN A 156 -11.21 -13.55 -11.95
N LEU A 157 -11.10 -12.26 -12.22
CA LEU A 157 -11.55 -11.65 -13.49
C LEU A 157 -10.66 -12.08 -14.66
N GLU A 158 -9.34 -12.12 -14.49
CA GLU A 158 -8.42 -12.62 -15.52
C GLU A 158 -8.59 -14.13 -15.78
N ALA A 159 -8.88 -14.92 -14.74
CA ALA A 159 -9.19 -16.35 -14.89
C ALA A 159 -10.48 -16.57 -15.71
N ILE A 160 -11.49 -15.70 -15.52
CA ILE A 160 -12.73 -15.74 -16.29
C ILE A 160 -12.51 -15.27 -17.74
N SER A 161 -11.71 -14.23 -17.97
CA SER A 161 -11.47 -13.71 -19.32
C SER A 161 -10.72 -14.71 -20.21
N HIS A 162 -9.71 -15.42 -19.67
CA HIS A 162 -9.01 -16.49 -20.39
C HIS A 162 -9.88 -17.72 -20.71
N ASP A 163 -10.91 -18.01 -19.90
CA ASP A 163 -11.86 -19.10 -20.17
C ASP A 163 -12.89 -18.73 -21.25
N THR A 164 -13.22 -17.44 -21.38
CA THR A 164 -14.12 -16.96 -22.45
C THR A 164 -13.46 -16.95 -23.83
N GLU A 165 -12.16 -16.68 -23.93
CA GLU A 165 -11.44 -16.72 -25.22
C GLU A 165 -11.30 -18.15 -25.76
N LYS A 166 -11.02 -19.14 -24.89
CA LYS A 166 -11.00 -20.57 -25.30
C LYS A 166 -12.36 -21.10 -25.77
N LYS A 167 -13.47 -20.58 -25.24
CA LYS A 167 -14.81 -20.93 -25.74
C LYS A 167 -15.12 -20.31 -27.11
N GLY A 168 -14.57 -19.14 -27.43
CA GLY A 168 -14.71 -18.51 -28.75
C GLY A 168 -14.03 -19.29 -29.89
N GLU A 169 -12.83 -19.82 -29.65
CA GLU A 169 -12.12 -20.65 -30.64
C GLU A 169 -12.78 -22.02 -30.86
N THR A 170 -13.40 -22.58 -29.81
CA THR A 170 -14.07 -23.89 -29.92
C THR A 170 -15.34 -23.81 -30.76
N VAL A 171 -16.12 -22.72 -30.65
CA VAL A 171 -17.37 -22.56 -31.43
C VAL A 171 -17.09 -22.24 -32.90
N ALA A 172 -16.09 -21.40 -33.19
CA ALA A 172 -15.68 -21.09 -34.57
C ALA A 172 -15.11 -22.31 -35.33
N SER A 173 -14.53 -23.26 -34.61
CA SER A 173 -14.00 -24.51 -35.18
C SER A 173 -15.10 -25.52 -35.52
N VAL A 174 -16.25 -25.47 -34.83
CA VAL A 174 -17.37 -26.39 -35.06
C VAL A 174 -18.24 -25.94 -36.24
N GLU A 175 -18.46 -24.63 -36.44
CA GLU A 175 -19.28 -24.14 -37.56
C GLU A 175 -18.61 -24.32 -38.95
N LYS A 176 -17.27 -24.33 -39.02
CA LYS A 176 -16.53 -24.63 -40.26
C LYS A 176 -16.61 -26.09 -40.69
N VAL A 177 -16.87 -27.03 -39.76
CA VAL A 177 -16.97 -28.46 -40.09
C VAL A 177 -18.37 -28.82 -40.61
N VAL A 178 -19.42 -28.09 -40.19
CA VAL A 178 -20.80 -28.38 -40.58
C VAL A 178 -21.17 -27.81 -41.96
N THR A 179 -20.46 -26.78 -42.44
CA THR A 179 -20.74 -26.12 -43.74
C THR A 179 -19.90 -26.64 -44.92
N ALA A 180 -18.90 -27.48 -44.68
CA ALA A 180 -18.07 -28.10 -45.72
C ALA A 180 -18.56 -29.50 -46.15
N GLY A 181 -19.71 -29.93 -45.63
CA GLY A 181 -20.31 -31.24 -45.90
C GLY A 181 -21.71 -31.15 -46.49
N VAL A 182 -21.89 -30.40 -47.59
CA VAL A 182 -22.99 -30.56 -48.56
C VAL A 182 -22.45 -30.31 -49.97
#